data_AF-A0A7W7T028-F1
#
_entry.id   AF-A0A7W7T028-F1
#
_cell.length_a   1.000
_cell.length_b   1.000
_cell.length_c   1.000
_cell.angle_alpha   90.00
_cell.angle_beta   90.00
_cell.angle_gamma   90.00
#
_symmetry.space_group_name_H-M   'P 1'
#
loop_
_entity.id
_entity.type
_entity.pdbx_description
1 polymer ?
#
loop_
_entity_poly.entity_id
_entity_poly.type
_entity_poly.pdbx_seq_one_letter_code
_entity_poly.pdbx_strand_id
1 'polypeptide(L)' 'MDLHAAIDIALAELRRSARATGTVSGTSGTKVVVAVSGGTLTLPRLASYTPTVGDVVVIDTLQPGAWLVLGKPA' A
#
# COMPACT_ATOMS: atom_id res chain seq x y z
N MET A 1 -27.28 -5.47 -18.36
CA MET A 1 -26.26 -4.61 -17.74
C MET A 1 -25.60 -3.85 -18.86
N ASP A 2 -25.54 -2.51 -18.79
CA ASP A 2 -24.90 -1.67 -19.80
C ASP A 2 -23.38 -1.89 -19.81
N LEU A 3 -22.76 -1.90 -20.99
CA LEU A 3 -21.32 -2.14 -21.16
C LEU A 3 -20.49 -1.04 -20.50
N HIS A 4 -20.95 0.22 -20.54
CA HIS A 4 -20.27 1.32 -19.85
C HIS A 4 -20.25 1.09 -18.33
N ALA A 5 -21.40 0.72 -17.76
CA ALA A 5 -21.49 0.40 -16.34
C ALA A 5 -20.58 -0.78 -15.93
N ALA A 6 -20.45 -1.80 -16.79
CA ALA A 6 -19.57 -2.93 -16.52
C ALA A 6 -18.07 -2.55 -16.53
N ILE A 7 -17.65 -1.66 -17.44
CA ILE A 7 -16.27 -1.15 -17.51
C ILE A 7 -15.94 -0.32 -16.28
N ASP A 8 -16.85 0.56 -15.85
CA ASP A 8 -16.63 1.40 -14.67
C ASP A 8 -16.48 0.56 -13.39
N ILE A 9 -17.31 -0.47 -13.23
CA ILE A 9 -17.20 -1.42 -12.12
C ILE A 9 -15.87 -2.16 -12.15
N ALA A 10 -15.50 -2.71 -13.30
CA ALA A 10 -14.23 -3.44 -13.45
C ALA A 10 -13.02 -2.55 -13.15
N LEU A 11 -13.04 -1.28 -13.58
CA LEU A 11 -11.96 -0.33 -13.31
C LEU A 11 -11.89 0.05 -11.82
N ALA A 12 -13.03 0.19 -11.15
CA ALA A 12 -13.09 0.43 -9.71
C ALA A 12 -12.58 -0.77 -8.92
N GLU A 13 -12.92 -1.99 -9.32
CA GLU A 13 -12.41 -3.22 -8.71
C GLU A 13 -10.90 -3.39 -8.93
N LEU A 14 -10.40 -3.08 -10.11
CA LEU A 14 -8.96 -3.08 -10.42
C LEU A 14 -8.19 -2.07 -9.56
N ARG A 15 -8.76 -0.86 -9.38
CA ARG A 15 -8.19 0.16 -8.48
C ARG A 15 -8.27 -0.24 -7.01
N ARG A 16 -9.24 -1.09 -6.64
CA ARG A 16 -9.36 -1.61 -5.29
C ARG A 16 -8.39 -2.75 -5.03
N SER A 17 -8.19 -3.65 -6.00
CA SER A 17 -7.19 -4.73 -5.92
C SER A 17 -5.76 -4.22 -5.96
N ALA A 18 -5.56 -3.03 -6.53
CA ALA A 18 -4.32 -2.29 -6.47
C ALA A 18 -3.92 -1.82 -5.08
N ARG A 19 -4.84 -1.75 -4.11
CA ARG A 19 -4.51 -1.43 -2.73
C ARG A 19 -4.06 -2.69 -2.00
N ALA A 20 -2.79 -2.70 -1.60
CA ALA A 20 -2.24 -3.71 -0.72
C ALA A 20 -2.20 -3.18 0.71
N THR A 21 -2.47 -4.07 1.67
CA THR A 21 -2.24 -3.77 3.09
C THR A 21 -1.09 -4.64 3.57
N GLY A 22 -0.23 -4.07 4.41
CA GLY A 22 0.86 -4.80 5.03
C GLY A 22 1.23 -4.26 6.39
N THR A 23 2.20 -4.91 7.02
CA THR A 23 2.75 -4.52 8.32
C THR A 23 4.22 -4.14 8.17
N VAL A 24 4.63 -3.04 8.79
CA VAL A 24 6.04 -2.66 8.84
C VAL A 24 6.81 -3.75 9.58
N SER A 25 7.73 -4.41 8.89
CA SER A 25 8.62 -5.41 9.47
C SER A 25 10.01 -4.84 9.81
N GLY A 26 10.35 -3.68 9.27
CA GLY A 26 11.61 -3.01 9.57
C GLY A 26 11.82 -1.70 8.82
N THR A 27 12.91 -1.03 9.16
CA THR A 27 13.39 0.16 8.44
C THR A 27 14.88 0.02 8.16
N SER A 28 15.34 0.54 7.03
CA SER A 28 16.74 0.51 6.63
C SER A 28 17.10 1.82 5.91
N GLY A 29 17.80 2.71 6.60
CA GLY A 29 18.10 4.05 6.11
C GLY A 29 16.82 4.81 5.68
N THR A 30 16.75 5.16 4.40
CA THR A 30 15.61 5.85 3.77
C THR A 30 14.54 4.89 3.24
N LYS A 31 14.49 3.65 3.72
CA LYS A 31 13.54 2.62 3.27
C LYS A 31 12.75 2.03 4.43
N VAL A 32 11.51 1.64 4.13
CA VAL A 32 10.61 0.87 4.99
C VAL A 32 10.43 -0.50 4.36
N VAL A 33 10.50 -1.53 5.19
CA VAL A 33 10.23 -2.91 4.79
C VAL A 33 8.85 -3.25 5.31
N VAL A 34 7.97 -3.71 4.41
CA VAL A 34 6.58 -4.05 4.71
C VAL A 34 6.35 -5.51 4.35
N ALA A 35 5.89 -6.29 5.31
CA ALA A 35 5.35 -7.63 5.06
C ALA A 35 3.94 -7.49 4.47
N VAL A 36 3.73 -8.08 3.30
CA VAL A 36 2.44 -8.13 2.60
C VAL A 36 2.07 -9.58 2.32
N SER A 37 0.82 -9.83 1.93
CA SER A 37 0.43 -11.15 1.47
C SER A 37 1.30 -11.57 0.28
N GLY A 38 2.00 -12.70 0.41
CA GLY A 38 2.87 -13.24 -0.64
C GLY A 38 4.32 -12.76 -0.62
N GLY A 39 4.75 -11.93 0.35
CA GLY A 39 6.17 -11.60 0.50
C GLY A 39 6.46 -10.30 1.22
N THR A 40 7.49 -9.61 0.75
CA THR A 40 7.97 -8.38 1.37
C THR A 40 8.18 -7.30 0.33
N LEU A 41 7.75 -6.08 0.65
CA LEU A 41 7.98 -4.89 -0.17
C LEU A 41 8.97 -3.99 0.54
N THR A 42 9.94 -3.48 -0.21
CA THR A 42 10.86 -2.43 0.28
C THR A 42 10.50 -1.13 -0.39
N LEU A 43 10.02 -0.17 0.40
CA LEU A 43 9.45 1.09 -0.05
C LEU A 43 10.33 2.26 0.38
N PRO A 44 10.39 3.37 -0.38
CA PRO A 44 10.98 4.61 0.10
C PRO A 44 10.25 5.11 1.36
N ARG A 45 11.02 5.60 2.32
CA ARG A 45 10.52 6.25 3.51
C ARG A 45 10.45 7.75 3.25
N LEU A 46 9.27 8.34 3.44
CA LEU A 46 9.15 9.80 3.48
C LEU A 46 9.96 10.36 4.66
N ALA A 47 10.64 11.48 4.45
CA ALA A 47 11.51 12.08 5.47
C ALA A 47 10.75 12.43 6.77
N SER A 48 9.50 12.87 6.64
CA SER A 48 8.61 13.19 7.77
C SER A 48 7.98 11.97 8.44
N TYR A 49 8.13 10.78 7.88
CA TYR A 49 7.53 9.57 8.41
C TYR A 49 8.51 8.81 9.32
N THR A 50 8.06 8.46 10.52
CA THR A 50 8.77 7.64 11.52
C THR A 50 8.02 6.31 11.76
N PRO A 51 8.22 5.30 10.89
CA PRO A 51 7.60 3.98 11.03
C PRO A 51 8.02 3.28 12.30
N THR A 52 7.07 2.59 12.93
CA THR A 52 7.35 1.59 13.97
C THR A 52 7.08 0.20 13.43
N VAL A 53 7.91 -0.77 13.80
CA VAL A 53 7.65 -2.19 13.48
C VAL A 53 6.30 -2.59 14.08
N GLY A 54 5.45 -3.21 13.26
CA GLY A 54 4.07 -3.55 13.61
C GLY A 54 3.02 -2.55 13.12
N ASP A 55 3.41 -1.37 12.62
CA ASP A 55 2.47 -0.43 12.01
C ASP A 55 1.79 -1.07 10.80
N VAL A 56 0.47 -0.90 10.68
CA VAL A 56 -0.28 -1.28 9.48
C VAL A 56 -0.19 -0.15 8.46
N VAL A 57 0.12 -0.50 7.22
CA VAL A 57 0.26 0.45 6.12
C VAL A 57 -0.64 0.05 4.96
N VAL A 58 -1.28 1.05 4.37
CA VAL A 58 -1.97 0.89 3.08
C VAL A 58 -1.06 1.41 1.98
N ILE A 59 -0.75 0.51 1.07
CA ILE A 59 0.05 0.71 -0.12
C ILE A 59 -0.93 0.72 -1.28
N ASP A 60 -0.75 1.58 -2.27
CA ASP A 60 -1.28 1.25 -3.58
C ASP A 60 -0.15 1.00 -4.57
N THR A 61 -0.46 0.14 -5.51
CA THR A 61 0.54 -0.56 -6.32
C THR A 61 0.51 -0.05 -7.76
N LEU A 62 -0.41 0.86 -8.10
CA LEU A 62 -0.58 1.40 -9.46
C LEU A 62 0.38 2.53 -9.79
N GLN A 63 0.88 3.25 -8.79
CA GLN A 63 1.82 4.34 -9.02
C GLN A 63 3.17 4.03 -8.35
N PRO A 64 4.23 3.77 -9.13
CA PRO A 64 5.58 3.62 -8.60
C PRO A 64 5.97 4.86 -7.76
N GLY A 65 6.29 4.67 -6.48
CA GLY A 65 6.80 5.73 -5.60
C GLY A 65 5.74 6.65 -4.97
N ALA A 66 4.45 6.49 -5.26
CA ALA A 66 3.41 6.99 -4.36
C ALA A 66 3.24 5.98 -3.21
N TRP A 67 2.30 6.23 -2.30
CA TRP A 67 1.80 5.25 -1.33
C TRP A 67 2.58 5.07 -0.03
N LEU A 68 2.20 5.91 0.93
CA LEU A 68 2.11 5.47 2.31
C LEU A 68 0.91 6.19 2.95
N VAL A 69 -0.22 5.50 3.12
CA VAL A 69 -1.30 5.98 4.01
C VAL A 69 -1.21 5.17 5.30
N LEU A 70 -0.92 5.87 6.38
CA LEU A 70 -0.64 5.29 7.68
C LEU A 70 -1.87 5.44 8.56
N GLY A 71 -2.52 4.32 8.83
CA GLY A 71 -3.48 4.22 9.91
C GLY A 71 -2.93 3.23 10.92
N LYS A 72 -2.58 3.69 12.11
CA LYS A 72 -2.46 2.80 13.27
C LYS A 72 -3.89 2.33 13.59
N PRO A 73 -4.23 1.03 13.53
CA PRO A 73 -5.47 0.56 14.11
C PRO A 73 -5.45 0.88 15.60
N ALA A 74 -6.53 1.47 16.11
CA ALA A 74 -6.69 1.80 17.53
C ALA A 74 -6.59 0.56 18.41
#